data_AF-A0A9X9SPJ7-F1
#
_entry.id   AF-A0A9X9SPJ7-F1
#
_cell.length_a   1.000
_cell.length_b   1.000
_cell.length_c   1.000
_cell.angle_alpha   90.00
_cell.angle_beta   90.00
_cell.angle_gamma   90.00
#
_symmetry.space_group_name_H-M   'P 1'
#
loop_
_entity.id
_entity.type
_entity.pdbx_description
1 polymer ?
#
loop_
_entity_poly.entity_id
_entity_poly.type
_entity_poly.pdbx_seq_one_letter_code
_entity_poly.pdbx_strand_id
1 'polypeptide(L)'
;MKKKKNSFLRLLKMLLLSSLAGGIIGGMVGAFLGYHGGRLDHLTFLKEDVINLIILLNRLVVVTGLTLSFVFLTQLKKETAVYNTVEEDDYSEKGYRQLNKKHAYTMLLIAVASILSMCNVLLGLTLTNDSQHAMLAIPLLDILLLLMTIPFQALAMKRYNAIRGTNVPYFPNLKELKHNIMALDEAELQAYYKTSFESVLSLNGSIIPSLYVILFFIYLFTGQVELTAILVLVLIQLYLLVKSATMTRQFYR
;
A
#
# COMPACT_ATOMS: atom_id res chain seq x y z
N MET A 1 -22.66 -30.02 -14.37
CA MET A 1 -23.42 -29.23 -13.38
C MET A 1 -22.45 -28.42 -12.52
N LYS A 2 -22.42 -27.08 -12.64
CA LYS A 2 -21.55 -26.21 -11.82
C LYS A 2 -22.05 -26.24 -10.37
N LYS A 3 -21.24 -26.75 -9.43
CA LYS A 3 -21.53 -26.73 -7.98
C LYS A 3 -21.88 -25.28 -7.58
N LYS A 4 -23.12 -25.06 -7.14
CA LYS A 4 -23.60 -23.77 -6.61
C LYS A 4 -22.75 -23.46 -5.37
N LYS A 5 -21.71 -22.66 -5.54
CA LYS A 5 -20.77 -22.32 -4.45
C LYS A 5 -21.54 -21.43 -3.47
N ASN A 6 -21.83 -21.94 -2.26
CA ASN A 6 -22.66 -21.26 -1.26
C ASN A 6 -22.12 -19.85 -0.95
N SER A 7 -22.81 -18.82 -1.44
CA SER A 7 -22.46 -17.41 -1.25
C SER A 7 -22.41 -17.04 0.24
N PHE A 8 -23.29 -17.63 1.04
CA PHE A 8 -23.31 -17.49 2.50
C PHE A 8 -22.03 -18.00 3.17
N LEU A 9 -21.49 -19.14 2.72
CA LEU A 9 -20.23 -19.68 3.25
C LEU A 9 -19.03 -18.79 2.90
N ARG A 10 -19.08 -18.05 1.78
CA ARG A 10 -18.06 -17.06 1.42
C ARG A 10 -18.15 -15.82 2.31
N LEU A 11 -19.35 -15.32 2.57
CA LEU A 11 -19.57 -14.20 3.50
C LEU A 11 -19.09 -14.58 4.91
N LEU A 12 -19.42 -15.78 5.39
CA LEU A 12 -18.96 -16.27 6.69
C LEU A 12 -17.43 -16.38 6.73
N LYS A 13 -16.79 -16.86 5.66
CA LYS A 13 -15.32 -16.92 5.58
C LYS A 13 -14.67 -15.53 5.55
N MET A 14 -15.25 -14.56 4.85
CA MET A 14 -14.74 -13.19 4.86
C MET A 14 -14.89 -12.56 6.26
N LEU A 15 -16.06 -12.71 6.88
CA LEU A 15 -16.31 -12.21 8.22
C LEU A 15 -15.40 -12.90 9.26
N LEU A 16 -15.15 -14.20 9.13
CA LEU A 16 -14.18 -14.93 9.95
C LEU A 16 -12.74 -14.48 9.71
N LEU A 17 -12.34 -14.18 8.47
CA LEU A 17 -10.97 -13.70 8.19
C LEU A 17 -10.76 -12.28 8.76
N SER A 18 -11.76 -11.41 8.63
CA SER A 18 -11.81 -10.09 9.25
C SER A 18 -11.82 -10.19 10.79
N SER A 19 -12.59 -11.15 11.32
CA SER A 19 -12.64 -11.45 12.75
C SER A 19 -11.38 -12.13 13.27
N LEU A 20 -10.60 -12.83 12.44
CA LEU A 20 -9.32 -13.41 12.82
C LEU A 20 -8.26 -12.30 12.88
N ALA A 21 -8.20 -11.43 11.87
CA ALA A 21 -7.31 -10.27 11.90
C ALA A 21 -7.66 -9.32 13.06
N GLY A 22 -8.94 -9.01 13.24
CA GLY A 22 -9.45 -8.22 14.36
C GLY A 22 -9.35 -8.95 15.70
N GLY A 23 -9.40 -10.29 15.72
CA GLY A 23 -9.29 -11.11 16.92
C GLY A 23 -7.85 -11.40 17.34
N ILE A 24 -6.89 -11.36 16.44
CA ILE A 24 -5.46 -11.40 16.78
C ILE A 24 -5.08 -10.06 17.43
N ILE A 25 -5.49 -8.94 16.81
CA ILE A 25 -5.26 -7.60 17.36
C ILE A 25 -6.04 -7.42 18.68
N GLY A 26 -7.33 -7.71 18.67
CA GLY A 26 -8.21 -7.61 19.85
C GLY A 26 -7.88 -8.64 20.94
N GLY A 27 -7.33 -9.80 20.58
CA GLY A 27 -6.88 -10.83 21.50
C GLY A 27 -5.55 -10.49 22.17
N MET A 28 -4.60 -9.90 21.43
CA MET A 28 -3.36 -9.37 22.01
C MET A 28 -3.65 -8.22 22.97
N VAL A 29 -4.53 -7.29 22.58
CA VAL A 29 -4.95 -6.16 23.43
C VAL A 29 -5.79 -6.63 24.63
N GLY A 30 -6.70 -7.58 24.41
CA GLY A 30 -7.54 -8.17 25.47
C GLY A 30 -6.77 -9.00 26.49
N ALA A 31 -5.77 -9.78 26.05
CA ALA A 31 -4.87 -10.50 26.95
C ALA A 31 -4.02 -9.55 27.80
N PHE A 32 -3.57 -8.45 27.20
CA PHE A 32 -2.82 -7.41 27.92
C PHE A 32 -3.67 -6.66 28.95
N LEU A 33 -4.92 -6.34 28.62
CA LEU A 33 -5.90 -5.72 29.52
C LEU A 33 -6.33 -6.64 30.66
N GLY A 34 -6.46 -7.95 30.38
CA GLY A 34 -6.73 -8.98 31.38
C GLY A 34 -5.56 -9.16 32.36
N TYR A 35 -4.32 -9.07 31.88
CA TYR A 35 -3.12 -9.17 32.71
C TYR A 35 -2.94 -7.95 33.65
N HIS A 36 -3.33 -6.74 33.21
CA HIS A 36 -3.19 -5.50 34.00
C HIS A 36 -4.45 -5.06 34.77
N GLY A 37 -5.45 -5.93 34.93
CA GLY A 37 -6.54 -5.70 35.89
C GLY A 37 -7.66 -4.75 35.42
N GLY A 38 -7.98 -4.72 34.11
CA GLY A 38 -9.28 -4.24 33.62
C GLY A 38 -9.59 -2.74 33.75
N ARG A 39 -8.64 -1.90 34.21
CA ARG A 39 -8.81 -0.44 34.18
C ARG A 39 -8.41 0.11 32.81
N LEU A 40 -9.39 0.65 32.09
CA LEU A 40 -9.24 1.36 30.82
C LEU A 40 -8.36 2.63 30.94
N ASP A 41 -8.14 3.14 32.16
CA ASP A 41 -7.20 4.25 32.43
C ASP A 41 -5.75 3.91 32.04
N HIS A 42 -5.35 2.63 32.04
CA HIS A 42 -4.00 2.21 31.65
C HIS A 42 -3.80 2.13 30.13
N LEU A 43 -4.87 2.26 29.33
CA LEU A 43 -4.79 2.31 27.88
C LEU A 43 -4.21 3.63 27.35
N THR A 44 -4.26 4.71 28.12
CA THR A 44 -3.70 6.01 27.70
C THR A 44 -2.17 5.99 27.69
N PHE A 45 -1.53 5.35 28.68
CA PHE A 45 -0.08 5.10 28.68
C PHE A 45 0.34 4.19 27.52
N LEU A 46 -0.49 3.19 27.18
CA LEU A 46 -0.29 2.36 26.00
C LEU A 46 -0.38 3.15 24.69
N LYS A 47 -1.10 4.28 24.60
CA LYS A 47 -1.25 4.99 23.32
C LYS A 47 0.10 5.53 22.82
N GLU A 48 0.87 6.20 23.67
CA GLU A 48 2.17 6.75 23.26
C GLU A 48 3.19 5.63 23.00
N ASP A 49 3.27 4.63 23.89
CA ASP A 49 4.20 3.51 23.72
C ASP A 49 3.88 2.66 22.50
N VAL A 50 2.60 2.41 22.21
CA VAL A 50 2.16 1.66 21.02
C VAL A 50 2.43 2.48 19.75
N ILE A 51 2.18 3.80 19.76
CA ILE A 51 2.52 4.66 18.62
C ILE A 51 4.03 4.64 18.37
N ASN A 52 4.84 4.77 19.42
CA ASN A 52 6.30 4.72 19.33
C ASN A 52 6.79 3.36 18.82
N LEU A 53 6.19 2.26 19.27
CA LEU A 53 6.47 0.91 18.79
C LEU A 53 6.12 0.76 17.30
N ILE A 54 4.95 1.26 16.87
CA ILE A 54 4.55 1.25 15.45
C ILE A 54 5.54 2.03 14.61
N ILE A 55 5.92 3.24 15.05
CA ILE A 55 6.92 4.08 14.36
C ILE A 55 8.25 3.31 14.22
N LEU A 56 8.71 2.68 15.31
CA LEU A 56 9.95 1.90 15.30
C LEU A 56 9.88 0.71 14.32
N LEU A 57 8.81 -0.08 14.36
CA LEU A 57 8.62 -1.21 13.46
C LEU A 57 8.57 -0.75 12.00
N ASN A 58 7.83 0.32 11.71
CA ASN A 58 7.78 0.91 10.38
C ASN A 58 9.16 1.36 9.91
N ARG A 59 9.98 2.00 10.78
CA ARG A 59 11.36 2.39 10.43
C ARG A 59 12.22 1.19 10.06
N LEU A 60 12.12 0.08 10.78
CA LEU A 60 12.84 -1.15 10.45
C LEU A 60 12.45 -1.67 9.06
N VAL A 61 11.15 -1.69 8.75
CA VAL A 61 10.65 -2.11 7.43
C VAL A 61 11.10 -1.16 6.33
N VAL A 62 11.10 0.15 6.58
CA VAL A 62 11.54 1.18 5.61
C VAL A 62 13.03 1.04 5.31
N VAL A 63 13.88 0.94 6.34
CA VAL A 63 15.34 0.81 6.16
C VAL A 63 15.69 -0.49 5.44
N THR A 64 15.08 -1.62 5.86
CA THR A 64 15.28 -2.91 5.17
C THR A 64 14.74 -2.88 3.75
N GLY A 65 13.58 -2.28 3.51
CA GLY A 65 13.01 -2.10 2.18
C GLY A 65 13.91 -1.29 1.25
N LEU A 66 14.40 -0.13 1.70
CA LEU A 66 15.29 0.73 0.92
C LEU A 66 16.66 0.09 0.63
N THR A 67 17.24 -0.61 1.61
CA THR A 67 18.50 -1.34 1.39
C THR A 67 18.32 -2.47 0.36
N LEU A 68 17.24 -3.24 0.43
CA LEU A 68 16.91 -4.27 -0.57
C LEU A 68 16.64 -3.64 -1.95
N SER A 69 15.90 -2.54 -2.01
CA SER A 69 15.69 -1.78 -3.26
C SER A 69 17.01 -1.35 -3.87
N PHE A 70 17.98 -0.89 -3.06
CA PHE A 70 19.29 -0.49 -3.56
C PHE A 70 20.03 -1.66 -4.18
N VAL A 71 20.05 -2.80 -3.48
CA VAL A 71 20.65 -4.05 -3.98
C VAL A 71 20.00 -4.45 -5.30
N PHE A 72 18.67 -4.48 -5.39
CA PHE A 72 18.00 -4.85 -6.63
C PHE A 72 18.23 -3.84 -7.76
N LEU A 73 18.29 -2.53 -7.48
CA LEU A 73 18.62 -1.53 -8.50
C LEU A 73 20.04 -1.71 -9.06
N THR A 74 21.01 -2.07 -8.22
CA THR A 74 22.38 -2.37 -8.68
C THR A 74 22.44 -3.65 -9.51
N GLN A 75 21.69 -4.68 -9.12
CA GLN A 75 21.59 -5.92 -9.89
C GLN A 75 20.87 -5.70 -11.23
N LEU A 76 19.76 -4.96 -11.24
CA LEU A 76 19.04 -4.57 -12.45
C LEU A 76 19.96 -3.82 -13.42
N LYS A 77 20.81 -2.91 -12.94
CA LYS A 77 21.80 -2.23 -13.78
C LYS A 77 22.72 -3.22 -14.49
N LYS A 78 23.28 -4.18 -13.74
CA LYS A 78 24.23 -5.18 -14.26
C LYS A 78 23.54 -6.14 -15.23
N GLU A 79 22.39 -6.70 -14.82
CA GLU A 79 21.64 -7.68 -15.60
C GLU A 79 21.07 -7.07 -16.88
N THR A 80 20.60 -5.81 -16.86
CA THR A 80 20.13 -5.11 -18.07
C THR A 80 21.29 -4.87 -19.05
N ALA A 81 22.49 -4.56 -18.55
CA ALA A 81 23.66 -4.37 -19.41
C ALA A 81 24.08 -5.68 -20.11
N VAL A 82 24.03 -6.81 -19.40
CA VAL A 82 24.28 -8.13 -19.99
C VAL A 82 23.19 -8.50 -20.99
N TYR A 83 21.92 -8.30 -20.64
CA TYR A 83 20.79 -8.57 -21.51
C TYR A 83 20.90 -7.85 -22.87
N ASN A 84 21.31 -6.58 -22.87
CA ASN A 84 21.49 -5.79 -24.09
C ASN A 84 22.68 -6.25 -24.97
N THR A 85 23.51 -7.20 -24.52
CA THR A 85 24.67 -7.73 -25.27
C THR A 85 24.47 -9.14 -25.82
N VAL A 86 23.40 -9.83 -25.44
CA VAL A 86 23.10 -11.19 -25.91
C VAL A 86 22.24 -11.09 -27.16
N GLU A 87 22.77 -11.53 -28.31
CA GLU A 87 22.02 -11.61 -29.57
C GLU A 87 20.96 -12.72 -29.53
N GLU A 88 19.90 -12.51 -30.30
CA GLU A 88 18.58 -13.17 -30.28
C GLU A 88 18.62 -14.71 -30.19
N ASP A 89 18.21 -15.24 -29.04
CA ASP A 89 17.85 -16.64 -28.83
C ASP A 89 16.73 -16.72 -27.76
N ASP A 90 16.05 -17.86 -27.60
CA ASP A 90 14.99 -18.12 -26.60
C ASP A 90 15.37 -17.78 -25.14
N TYR A 91 16.66 -17.59 -24.85
CA TYR A 91 17.18 -17.05 -23.59
C TYR A 91 16.76 -15.60 -23.32
N SER A 92 16.47 -14.82 -24.37
CA SER A 92 16.05 -13.41 -24.32
C SER A 92 14.73 -13.21 -23.56
N GLU A 93 13.69 -14.00 -23.86
CA GLU A 93 12.36 -13.78 -23.27
C GLU A 93 12.34 -14.10 -21.76
N LYS A 94 13.05 -15.16 -21.35
CA LYS A 94 13.19 -15.50 -19.93
C LYS A 94 13.97 -14.43 -19.17
N GLY A 95 15.02 -13.87 -19.76
CA GLY A 95 15.79 -12.76 -19.19
C GLY A 95 14.94 -11.51 -19.02
N TYR A 96 14.21 -11.12 -20.06
CA TYR A 96 13.30 -9.98 -20.03
C TYR A 96 12.22 -10.11 -18.94
N ARG A 97 11.59 -11.29 -18.82
CA ARG A 97 10.59 -11.56 -17.76
C ARG A 97 11.18 -11.45 -16.36
N GLN A 98 12.38 -11.99 -16.13
CA GLN A 98 13.05 -11.91 -14.83
C GLN A 98 13.39 -10.47 -14.45
N LEU A 99 13.91 -9.68 -15.41
CA LEU A 99 14.20 -8.26 -15.24
C LEU A 99 12.95 -7.47 -14.86
N ASN A 100 11.85 -7.63 -15.61
CA ASN A 100 10.58 -6.97 -15.31
C ASN A 100 10.00 -7.38 -13.95
N LYS A 101 10.09 -8.66 -13.59
CA LYS A 101 9.59 -9.14 -12.29
C LYS A 101 10.39 -8.55 -11.13
N LYS A 102 11.71 -8.50 -11.26
CA LYS A 102 12.62 -7.89 -10.27
C LYS A 102 12.43 -6.38 -10.17
N HIS A 103 12.19 -5.72 -11.30
CA HIS A 103 11.80 -4.31 -11.33
C HIS A 103 10.49 -4.07 -10.59
N ALA A 104 9.46 -4.89 -10.83
CA ALA A 104 8.18 -4.81 -10.13
C ALA A 104 8.33 -4.97 -8.60
N TYR A 105 9.14 -5.94 -8.13
CA TYR A 105 9.45 -6.07 -6.70
C TYR A 105 10.20 -4.86 -6.14
N THR A 106 11.13 -4.30 -6.90
CA THR A 106 11.86 -3.10 -6.50
C THR A 106 10.92 -1.91 -6.32
N MET A 107 10.00 -1.69 -7.27
CA MET A 107 8.97 -0.66 -7.17
C MET A 107 8.04 -0.87 -5.98
N LEU A 108 7.66 -2.13 -5.70
CA LEU A 108 6.83 -2.47 -4.54
C LEU A 108 7.54 -2.10 -3.24
N LEU A 109 8.82 -2.45 -3.07
CA LEU A 109 9.60 -2.11 -1.87
C LEU A 109 9.71 -0.59 -1.67
N ILE A 110 9.96 0.16 -2.76
CA ILE A 110 10.02 1.64 -2.71
C ILE A 110 8.64 2.22 -2.33
N ALA A 111 7.56 1.70 -2.90
CA ALA A 111 6.20 2.15 -2.58
C ALA A 111 5.83 1.87 -1.12
N VAL A 112 6.14 0.68 -0.60
CA VAL A 112 5.93 0.33 0.82
C VAL A 112 6.75 1.26 1.72
N ALA A 113 8.03 1.50 1.40
CA ALA A 113 8.87 2.42 2.15
C ALA A 113 8.29 3.86 2.15
N SER A 114 7.77 4.31 1.01
CA SER A 114 7.14 5.63 0.88
C SER A 114 5.87 5.76 1.73
N ILE A 115 4.97 4.76 1.65
CA ILE A 115 3.73 4.74 2.43
C ILE A 115 4.02 4.71 3.94
N LEU A 116 4.93 3.84 4.39
CA LEU A 116 5.28 3.71 5.81
C LEU A 116 6.02 4.94 6.34
N SER A 117 6.91 5.54 5.55
CA SER A 117 7.58 6.79 5.93
C SER A 117 6.56 7.92 6.06
N MET A 118 5.61 8.03 5.13
CA MET A 118 4.54 9.03 5.21
C MET A 118 3.64 8.80 6.43
N CYS A 119 3.31 7.55 6.74
CA CYS A 119 2.58 7.19 7.96
C CYS A 119 3.33 7.62 9.22
N ASN A 120 4.63 7.35 9.31
CA ASN A 120 5.45 7.77 10.44
C ASN A 120 5.57 9.29 10.58
N VAL A 121 5.66 10.03 9.46
CA VAL A 121 5.63 11.50 9.51
C VAL A 121 4.33 11.98 10.14
N LEU A 122 3.18 11.42 9.74
CA LEU A 122 1.88 11.78 10.32
C LEU A 122 1.76 11.43 11.80
N LEU A 123 2.26 10.25 12.20
CA LEU A 123 2.22 9.80 13.60
C LEU A 123 3.22 10.55 14.50
N GLY A 124 4.36 10.96 13.96
CA GLY A 124 5.43 11.64 14.71
C GLY A 124 5.28 13.17 14.78
N LEU A 125 4.32 13.75 14.06
CA LEU A 125 3.99 15.18 14.17
C LEU A 125 3.17 15.41 15.43
N THR A 126 3.78 15.99 16.46
CA THR A 126 3.08 16.35 17.71
C THR A 126 3.03 17.86 17.87
N LEU A 127 1.82 18.39 18.05
CA LEU A 127 1.58 19.79 18.40
C LEU A 127 1.17 19.86 19.87
N THR A 128 2.05 20.33 20.73
CA THR A 128 1.72 20.63 22.13
C THR A 128 1.45 22.13 22.25
N ASN A 129 0.27 22.48 22.76
CA ASN A 129 -0.16 23.87 22.90
C ASN A 129 -0.39 24.14 24.38
N ASP A 130 0.49 24.94 24.99
CA ASP A 130 0.31 25.48 26.33
C ASP A 130 -0.19 26.93 26.22
N SER A 131 -0.80 27.42 27.30
CA SER A 131 -1.36 28.76 27.47
C SER A 131 -0.42 29.91 27.08
N GLN A 132 0.90 29.68 27.01
CA GLN A 132 1.90 30.67 26.64
C GLN A 132 2.71 30.32 25.38
N HIS A 133 2.81 29.04 25.00
CA HIS A 133 3.66 28.59 23.89
C HIS A 133 3.06 27.40 23.14
N ALA A 134 3.19 27.42 21.80
CA ALA A 134 2.95 26.27 20.94
C ALA A 134 4.31 25.63 20.58
N MET A 135 4.50 24.34 20.88
CA MET A 135 5.66 23.56 20.45
C MET A 135 5.22 22.53 19.40
N LEU A 136 5.90 22.55 18.25
CA LEU A 136 5.71 21.59 17.18
C LEU A 136 6.94 20.68 17.12
N ALA A 137 6.77 19.39 17.45
CA ALA A 137 7.82 18.40 17.23
C ALA A 137 7.68 17.83 15.81
N ILE A 138 8.78 17.87 15.06
CA ILE A 138 8.83 17.44 13.67
C ILE A 138 9.71 16.18 13.58
N PRO A 139 9.20 15.06 13.04
CA PRO A 139 9.97 13.82 12.93
C PRO A 139 10.97 13.89 11.76
N LEU A 140 12.09 14.60 11.97
CA LEU A 140 13.11 14.85 10.94
C LEU A 140 13.64 13.58 10.27
N LEU A 141 13.81 12.49 11.04
CA LEU A 141 14.28 11.22 10.51
C LEU A 141 13.28 10.61 9.52
N ASP A 142 11.99 10.58 9.85
CA ASP A 142 10.97 9.99 8.98
C ASP A 142 10.73 10.86 7.73
N ILE A 143 10.87 12.19 7.85
CA ILE A 143 10.88 13.09 6.70
C ILE A 143 12.08 12.79 5.79
N LEU A 144 13.27 12.60 6.35
CA LEU A 144 14.46 12.25 5.56
C LEU A 144 14.28 10.91 4.85
N LEU A 145 13.72 9.89 5.52
CA LEU A 145 13.42 8.59 4.92
C LEU A 145 12.39 8.71 3.78
N LEU A 146 11.36 9.53 3.96
CA LEU A 146 10.38 9.83 2.91
C LEU A 146 11.04 10.53 1.71
N LEU A 147 11.88 11.55 1.95
CA LEU A 147 12.60 12.22 0.87
C LEU A 147 13.56 11.28 0.13
N MET A 148 14.16 10.32 0.83
CA MET A 148 15.01 9.29 0.22
C MET A 148 14.26 8.39 -0.75
N THR A 149 12.93 8.24 -0.67
CA THR A 149 12.20 7.42 -1.67
C THR A 149 12.19 8.07 -3.05
N ILE A 150 12.34 9.39 -3.15
CA ILE A 150 12.32 10.15 -4.40
C ILE A 150 13.47 9.75 -5.35
N PRO A 151 14.76 9.80 -4.95
CA PRO A 151 15.85 9.36 -5.82
C PRO A 151 15.77 7.87 -6.16
N PHE A 152 15.29 7.03 -5.23
CA PHE A 152 15.06 5.60 -5.50
C PHE A 152 14.01 5.38 -6.59
N GLN A 153 12.90 6.12 -6.54
CA GLN A 153 11.87 6.07 -7.56
C GLN A 153 12.39 6.55 -8.93
N ALA A 154 13.16 7.64 -8.96
CA ALA A 154 13.79 8.12 -10.19
C ALA A 154 14.76 7.09 -10.78
N LEU A 155 15.59 6.45 -9.95
CA LEU A 155 16.49 5.38 -10.37
C LEU A 155 15.73 4.15 -10.87
N ALA A 156 14.64 3.76 -10.20
CA ALA A 156 13.80 2.65 -10.62
C ALA A 156 13.14 2.93 -11.98
N MET A 157 12.69 4.16 -12.23
CA MET A 157 12.16 4.55 -13.54
C MET A 157 13.25 4.59 -14.61
N LYS A 158 14.47 5.04 -14.26
CA LYS A 158 15.63 4.93 -15.15
C LYS A 158 15.92 3.49 -15.55
N ARG A 159 15.78 2.53 -14.62
CA ARG A 159 15.93 1.10 -14.91
C ARG A 159 14.78 0.57 -15.75
N TYR A 160 13.55 0.97 -15.47
CA TYR A 160 12.38 0.62 -16.28
C TYR A 160 12.60 0.96 -17.76
N ASN A 161 13.01 2.21 -18.03
CA ASN A 161 13.31 2.68 -19.38
C ASN A 161 14.42 1.89 -20.06
N ALA A 162 15.48 1.55 -19.31
CA ALA A 162 16.59 0.76 -19.86
C ALA A 162 16.18 -0.68 -20.20
N ILE A 163 15.26 -1.28 -19.44
CA ILE A 163 14.77 -2.66 -19.67
C ILE A 163 13.82 -2.70 -20.88
N ARG A 164 12.95 -1.69 -21.02
CA ARG A 164 11.87 -1.69 -22.02
C ARG A 164 12.16 -0.87 -23.27
N GLY A 165 13.31 -0.18 -23.32
CA GLY A 165 13.64 0.73 -24.43
C GLY A 165 12.70 1.94 -24.52
N THR A 166 12.01 2.30 -23.42
CA THR A 166 11.06 3.41 -23.37
C THR A 166 11.71 4.68 -22.85
N ASN A 167 11.11 5.84 -23.13
CA ASN A 167 11.54 7.14 -22.61
C ASN A 167 10.47 7.77 -21.72
N VAL A 168 10.05 7.05 -20.67
CA VAL A 168 9.08 7.55 -19.69
C VAL A 168 9.78 8.55 -18.76
N PRO A 169 9.21 9.73 -18.48
CA PRO A 169 9.77 10.65 -17.50
C PRO A 169 9.94 9.98 -16.12
N TYR A 170 10.92 10.43 -15.33
CA TYR A 170 11.16 9.85 -13.99
C TYR A 170 9.96 9.99 -13.05
N PHE A 171 9.18 11.05 -13.23
CA PHE A 171 7.93 11.32 -12.53
C PHE A 171 6.82 11.55 -13.56
N PRO A 172 6.24 10.47 -14.11
CA PRO A 172 5.31 10.58 -15.21
C PRO A 172 3.96 11.13 -14.73
N ASN A 173 3.33 11.96 -15.56
CA ASN A 173 1.95 12.35 -15.33
C ASN A 173 0.99 11.22 -15.75
N LEU A 174 -0.29 11.29 -15.34
CA LEU A 174 -1.30 10.27 -15.64
C LEU A 174 -1.45 10.00 -17.15
N LYS A 175 -1.31 11.02 -17.99
CA LYS A 175 -1.36 10.88 -19.45
C LYS A 175 -0.18 10.06 -19.99
N GLU A 176 1.02 10.33 -19.51
CA GLU A 176 2.24 9.64 -19.92
C GLU A 176 2.24 8.19 -19.42
N LEU A 177 1.81 7.98 -18.18
CA LEU A 177 1.63 6.64 -17.62
C LEU A 177 0.61 5.83 -18.43
N LYS A 178 -0.53 6.45 -18.77
CA LYS A 178 -1.54 5.82 -19.63
C LYS A 178 -0.95 5.46 -21.00
N HIS A 179 -0.22 6.37 -21.64
CA HIS A 179 0.40 6.11 -22.93
C HIS A 179 1.38 4.94 -22.86
N ASN A 180 2.24 4.91 -21.83
CA ASN A 180 3.18 3.81 -21.61
C ASN A 180 2.48 2.46 -21.37
N ILE A 181 1.38 2.42 -20.60
CA ILE A 181 0.58 1.19 -20.40
C ILE A 181 -0.07 0.75 -21.71
N MET A 182 -0.56 1.68 -22.52
CA MET A 182 -1.21 1.35 -23.80
C MET A 182 -0.21 0.86 -24.85
N ALA A 183 1.09 1.09 -24.65
CA ALA A 183 2.17 0.62 -25.52
C ALA A 183 2.70 -0.77 -25.13
N LEU A 184 2.14 -1.40 -24.08
CA LEU A 184 2.46 -2.78 -23.71
C LEU A 184 1.99 -3.76 -24.79
N ASP A 185 2.60 -4.95 -24.83
CA ASP A 185 2.08 -6.03 -25.67
C ASP A 185 0.65 -6.44 -25.24
N GLU A 186 -0.06 -7.13 -26.12
CA GLU A 186 -1.46 -7.50 -25.89
C GLU A 186 -1.65 -8.40 -24.65
N ALA A 187 -0.72 -9.32 -24.38
CA ALA A 187 -0.77 -10.23 -23.24
C ALA A 187 -0.50 -9.49 -21.91
N GLU A 188 0.52 -8.63 -21.86
CA GLU A 188 0.83 -7.76 -20.73
C GLU A 188 -0.33 -6.80 -20.44
N LEU A 189 -0.89 -6.18 -21.49
CA LEU A 189 -2.01 -5.26 -21.38
C LEU A 189 -3.28 -5.95 -20.87
N GLN A 190 -3.59 -7.15 -21.37
CA GLN A 190 -4.74 -7.94 -20.90
C GLN A 190 -4.56 -8.34 -19.43
N ALA A 191 -3.35 -8.76 -19.03
CA ALA A 191 -3.04 -9.07 -17.64
C ALA A 191 -3.16 -7.83 -16.75
N TYR A 192 -2.69 -6.67 -17.22
CA TYR A 192 -2.80 -5.39 -16.51
C TYR A 192 -4.27 -5.00 -16.29
N TYR A 193 -5.10 -5.07 -17.33
CA TYR A 193 -6.53 -4.75 -17.21
C TYR A 193 -7.26 -5.71 -16.28
N LYS A 194 -7.01 -7.02 -16.41
CA LYS A 194 -7.61 -8.03 -15.53
C LYS A 194 -7.28 -7.75 -14.07
N THR A 195 -5.99 -7.54 -13.76
CA THR A 195 -5.53 -7.29 -12.40
C THR A 195 -6.08 -5.98 -11.85
N SER A 196 -6.12 -4.92 -12.67
CA SER A 196 -6.70 -3.63 -12.29
C SER A 196 -8.18 -3.74 -11.99
N PHE A 197 -8.93 -4.46 -12.83
CA PHE A 197 -10.36 -4.71 -12.63
C PHE A 197 -10.63 -5.53 -11.36
N GLU A 198 -9.89 -6.62 -11.15
CA GLU A 198 -9.97 -7.43 -9.93
C GLU A 198 -9.65 -6.61 -8.68
N SER A 199 -8.67 -5.70 -8.77
CA SER A 199 -8.30 -4.80 -7.66
C SER A 199 -9.45 -3.85 -7.31
N VAL A 200 -10.10 -3.22 -8.29
CA VAL A 200 -11.26 -2.34 -8.07
C VAL A 200 -12.43 -3.13 -7.48
N LEU A 201 -12.69 -4.34 -7.97
CA LEU A 201 -13.74 -5.21 -7.44
C LEU A 201 -13.47 -5.61 -5.99
N SER A 202 -12.24 -5.99 -5.67
CA SER A 202 -11.82 -6.33 -4.31
C SER A 202 -11.89 -5.12 -3.37
N LEU A 203 -11.49 -3.93 -3.85
CA LEU A 203 -11.54 -2.70 -3.07
C LEU A 203 -12.97 -2.37 -2.65
N ASN A 204 -13.90 -2.39 -3.60
CA ASN A 204 -15.30 -2.06 -3.35
C ASN A 204 -16.06 -3.19 -2.62
N GLY A 205 -15.76 -4.45 -2.95
CA GLY A 205 -16.50 -5.61 -2.45
C GLY A 205 -15.99 -6.20 -1.13
N SER A 206 -14.75 -5.93 -0.75
CA SER A 206 -14.13 -6.55 0.43
C SER A 206 -13.35 -5.57 1.28
N ILE A 207 -12.44 -4.78 0.70
CA ILE A 207 -11.52 -3.93 1.47
C ILE A 207 -12.28 -2.80 2.18
N ILE A 208 -13.05 -1.97 1.46
CA ILE A 208 -13.80 -0.86 2.06
C ILE A 208 -14.78 -1.36 3.13
N PRO A 209 -15.62 -2.39 2.89
CA PRO A 209 -16.46 -2.98 3.93
C PRO A 209 -15.68 -3.46 5.16
N SER A 210 -14.51 -4.08 4.97
CA SER A 210 -13.69 -4.52 6.10
C SER A 210 -13.13 -3.37 6.93
N LEU A 211 -12.83 -2.22 6.31
CA LEU A 211 -12.38 -1.02 7.02
C LEU A 211 -13.49 -0.44 7.92
N TYR A 212 -14.75 -0.46 7.48
CA TYR A 212 -15.87 -0.08 8.36
C TYR A 212 -16.01 -1.00 9.57
N VAL A 213 -15.82 -2.32 9.39
CA VAL A 213 -15.83 -3.28 10.50
C VAL A 213 -14.69 -3.01 11.48
N ILE A 214 -13.49 -2.70 10.97
CA ILE A 214 -12.34 -2.34 11.80
C ILE A 214 -12.63 -1.05 12.60
N LEU A 215 -13.17 -0.01 11.96
CA LEU A 215 -13.56 1.23 12.65
C LEU A 215 -14.63 0.99 13.72
N PHE A 216 -15.58 0.08 13.46
CA PHE A 216 -16.58 -0.32 14.47
C PHE A 216 -15.94 -0.94 15.71
N PHE A 217 -14.96 -1.83 15.53
CA PHE A 217 -14.22 -2.39 16.67
C PHE A 217 -13.37 -1.34 17.38
N ILE A 218 -12.69 -0.46 16.65
CA ILE A 218 -11.94 0.66 17.24
C ILE A 218 -12.87 1.50 18.11
N TYR A 219 -14.05 1.86 17.62
CA TYR A 219 -15.07 2.57 18.38
C TYR A 219 -15.48 1.82 19.66
N LEU A 220 -15.67 0.50 19.60
CA LEU A 220 -16.02 -0.31 20.77
C LEU A 220 -14.94 -0.24 21.86
N PHE A 221 -13.66 -0.20 21.48
CA PHE A 221 -12.54 -0.16 22.42
C PHE A 221 -12.22 1.25 22.93
N THR A 222 -12.36 2.28 22.09
CA THR A 222 -11.99 3.66 22.43
C THR A 222 -13.16 4.49 22.96
N GLY A 223 -14.39 4.08 22.68
CA GLY A 223 -15.61 4.87 22.92
C GLY A 223 -15.73 6.11 22.04
N GLN A 224 -14.80 6.34 21.11
CA GLN A 224 -14.71 7.53 20.27
C GLN A 224 -14.98 7.19 18.80
N VAL A 225 -15.90 7.93 18.18
CA VAL A 225 -16.21 7.78 16.75
C VAL A 225 -15.20 8.60 15.94
N GLU A 226 -14.40 7.92 15.13
CA GLU A 226 -13.47 8.57 14.19
C GLU A 226 -14.21 9.08 12.94
N LEU A 227 -14.91 10.21 13.10
CA LEU A 227 -15.76 10.79 12.05
C LEU A 227 -15.00 11.10 10.76
N THR A 228 -13.74 11.53 10.87
CA THR A 228 -12.86 11.80 9.72
C THR A 228 -12.60 10.55 8.89
N ALA A 229 -12.30 9.41 9.52
CA ALA A 229 -12.06 8.15 8.84
C ALA A 229 -13.31 7.65 8.12
N ILE A 230 -14.47 7.72 8.77
CA ILE A 230 -15.77 7.37 8.16
C ILE A 230 -16.05 8.24 6.93
N LEU A 231 -15.86 9.56 7.04
CA LEU A 231 -16.11 10.50 5.95
C LEU A 231 -15.21 10.19 4.73
N VAL A 232 -13.93 9.92 4.96
CA VAL A 232 -12.99 9.53 3.89
C VAL A 232 -13.45 8.25 3.19
N LEU A 233 -13.86 7.23 3.94
CA LEU A 233 -14.37 5.97 3.35
C LEU A 233 -15.63 6.20 2.52
N VAL A 234 -16.58 7.01 3.02
CA VAL A 234 -17.82 7.34 2.30
C VAL A 234 -17.50 8.08 1.00
N LEU A 235 -16.59 9.06 1.01
CA LEU A 235 -16.18 9.79 -0.19
C LEU A 235 -15.54 8.87 -1.24
N ILE A 236 -14.65 7.97 -0.82
CA ILE A 236 -14.04 6.98 -1.72
C ILE A 236 -15.11 6.09 -2.34
N GLN A 237 -16.04 5.60 -1.53
CA GLN A 237 -17.10 4.70 -1.99
C GLN A 237 -18.07 5.41 -2.95
N LEU A 238 -18.44 6.66 -2.68
CA LEU A 238 -19.23 7.49 -3.59
C LEU A 238 -18.51 7.71 -4.92
N TYR A 239 -17.22 8.02 -4.89
CA TYR A 239 -16.42 8.17 -6.10
C TYR A 239 -16.43 6.90 -6.95
N LEU A 240 -16.22 5.73 -6.35
CA LEU A 240 -16.26 4.45 -7.05
C LEU A 240 -17.63 4.17 -7.67
N LEU A 241 -18.72 4.46 -6.94
CA LEU A 241 -20.09 4.33 -7.43
C LEU A 241 -20.36 5.23 -8.65
N VAL A 242 -19.95 6.51 -8.59
CA VAL A 242 -20.10 7.45 -9.70
C VAL A 242 -19.32 6.97 -10.93
N LYS A 243 -18.08 6.47 -10.74
CA LYS A 243 -17.28 5.93 -11.84
C LYS A 243 -17.89 4.67 -12.45
N SER A 244 -18.40 3.77 -11.63
CA SER A 244 -19.12 2.58 -12.11
C SER A 244 -20.37 2.98 -12.92
N ALA A 245 -21.17 3.93 -12.43
CA ALA A 245 -22.35 4.42 -13.15
C ALA A 245 -21.98 5.08 -14.50
N THR A 246 -20.89 5.84 -14.52
CA THR A 246 -20.38 6.47 -15.75
C THR A 246 -19.93 5.43 -16.76
N MET A 247 -19.23 4.38 -16.33
CA MET A 247 -18.81 3.27 -17.18
C MET A 247 -20.03 2.58 -17.82
N THR A 248 -21.06 2.28 -17.03
CA THR A 248 -22.31 1.69 -17.54
C THR A 248 -22.95 2.57 -18.61
N ARG A 249 -23.04 3.89 -18.38
CA ARG A 249 -23.60 4.81 -19.37
C ARG A 249 -22.80 4.90 -20.67
N GLN A 250 -21.47 4.77 -20.61
CA GLN A 250 -20.62 4.79 -21.80
C GLN A 250 -20.71 3.49 -22.62
N PHE A 251 -20.93 2.36 -21.95
CA PHE A 251 -21.02 1.05 -22.61
C PHE A 251 -22.37 0.82 -23.32
N TYR A 252 -23.45 1.43 -22.81
CA TYR A 252 -24.81 1.32 -23.36
C TYR A 252 -25.27 2.58 -24.11
N ARG A 253 -24.31 3.42 -24.55
CA ARG A 253 -24.56 4.50 -25.51
C ARG A 253 -24.44 3.96 -26.93
#